data_AF-A0A1R2D187-F1
#
_entry.id   AF-A0A1R2D187-F1
#
_cell.length_a   1.000
_cell.length_b   1.000
_cell.length_c   1.000
_cell.angle_alpha   90.00
_cell.angle_beta   90.00
_cell.angle_gamma   90.00
#
_symmetry.space_group_name_H-M   'P 1'
#
loop_
_entity.id
_entity.type
_entity.pdbx_description
1 polymer ?
#
loop_
_entity_poly.entity_id
_entity_poly.type
_entity_poly.pdbx_seq_one_letter_code
_entity_poly.pdbx_strand_id
1 'polypeptide(L)'
;MQLWSDPVAGLRGFSSTMCLADLKNEADSNFIIGDLKKRLRVYKSTSIAWESILIEVPCAVTVYYPELNSPPSLAIAAGNSIYIYKNSRPFFKFTLPSIEITNEESKVWQDLKENTIDINEACKQLNALRDAEGFLSMRSIEFLSYDTENEKLAFLENILDSALIQLPSITCLGVIQKDMEVDNACSMLIVGTENRFVYVLDQVGSTILKKCQLPCVPAFISSMGLFSAESRIIVACRESKVFTIKNGFLMSNALELETPPSCLATLDKYIFVGSYDNKVHCFHMKGRKLYTLYFQHSVCSMCLMKLTRTRVFKGLLIALSNGDVKLYKDKVLLNTINLGESIQGICFGTYGKEEGVLVANVKSGGIIMKKIDKRANFEGRSDFTGPPPEQEIPLNIPAKSKLYLEQVDRERENSIQMYKGFLRDLISIKLRTAKAFAKIENTDSNSKSTGCNVRMSAYVQGLGPIFSIVLEVENIGKDICSDIRVGYSYDPSLFKVLTQKLYFPVLVPGLKYKQLISLQSLQGASENVRVFLITSKSVLPVMTAFINIPPCEET
;
A
#
# COMPACT_ATOMS: atom_id res chain seq x y z
N MET A 1 -20.32 1.53 24.32
CA MET A 1 -21.58 2.23 23.99
C MET A 1 -21.29 3.39 23.07
N GLN A 2 -22.18 3.70 22.13
CA GLN A 2 -22.07 4.90 21.29
C GLN A 2 -22.43 6.13 22.13
N LEU A 3 -21.55 7.13 22.14
CA LEU A 3 -21.74 8.39 22.87
C LEU A 3 -22.28 9.46 21.92
N TRP A 4 -21.60 9.68 20.80
CA TRP A 4 -21.94 10.66 19.79
C TRP A 4 -21.40 10.22 18.43
N SER A 5 -22.10 10.55 17.35
CA SER A 5 -21.61 10.36 16.00
C SER A 5 -22.14 11.47 15.11
N ASP A 6 -21.26 12.02 14.30
CA ASP A 6 -21.57 13.05 13.32
C ASP A 6 -20.96 12.64 11.97
N PRO A 7 -21.76 12.08 11.04
CA PRO A 7 -21.26 11.66 9.72
C PRO A 7 -20.98 12.85 8.79
N VAL A 8 -21.47 14.06 9.10
CA VAL A 8 -21.38 15.23 8.21
C VAL A 8 -20.36 16.28 8.69
N ALA A 9 -19.54 15.94 9.69
CA ALA A 9 -18.50 16.84 10.23
C ALA A 9 -17.48 17.33 9.17
N GLY A 10 -17.24 16.51 8.14
CA GLY A 10 -16.41 16.85 6.98
C GLY A 10 -14.92 17.08 7.29
N LEU A 11 -14.41 16.43 8.34
CA LEU A 11 -13.05 16.56 8.86
C LEU A 11 -12.10 15.57 8.20
N ARG A 12 -10.84 15.95 7.96
CA ARG A 12 -9.80 15.01 7.56
C ARG A 12 -8.61 15.17 8.47
N GLY A 13 -8.43 14.23 9.39
CA GLY A 13 -7.32 14.21 10.32
C GLY A 13 -6.81 12.79 10.54
N PHE A 14 -5.52 12.70 10.87
CA PHE A 14 -4.86 11.47 11.26
C PHE A 14 -4.77 11.38 12.79
N SER A 15 -4.40 10.23 13.32
CA SER A 15 -4.19 10.08 14.78
C SER A 15 -3.16 11.08 15.33
N SER A 16 -2.15 11.47 14.55
CA SER A 16 -1.17 12.51 14.93
C SER A 16 -1.74 13.92 15.02
N THR A 17 -2.87 14.20 14.36
CA THR A 17 -3.54 15.52 14.38
C THR A 17 -4.75 15.56 15.30
N MET A 18 -4.97 14.50 16.09
CA MET A 18 -6.08 14.35 17.03
C MET A 18 -5.55 14.30 18.46
N CYS A 19 -6.16 15.07 19.36
CA CYS A 19 -5.79 15.06 20.78
C CYS A 19 -7.03 15.27 21.66
N LEU A 20 -6.97 14.76 22.89
CA LEU A 20 -7.95 14.98 23.95
C LEU A 20 -7.25 15.67 25.11
N ALA A 21 -7.69 16.88 25.46
CA ALA A 21 -7.10 17.61 26.57
C ALA A 21 -8.05 18.67 27.13
N ASP A 22 -7.85 19.01 28.40
CA ASP A 22 -8.54 20.09 29.07
C ASP A 22 -7.76 21.41 28.92
N LEU A 23 -8.15 22.22 27.94
CA LEU A 23 -7.49 23.49 27.62
C LEU A 23 -7.68 24.58 28.69
N LYS A 24 -8.70 24.47 29.55
CA LYS A 24 -9.05 25.50 30.55
C LYS A 24 -8.74 25.09 31.98
N ASN A 25 -8.36 23.82 32.20
CA ASN A 25 -8.17 23.22 33.52
C ASN A 25 -9.48 23.23 34.35
N GLU A 26 -10.63 23.11 33.70
CA GLU A 26 -11.97 23.06 34.31
C GLU A 26 -12.44 21.62 34.63
N ALA A 27 -11.53 20.64 34.50
CA ALA A 27 -11.81 19.21 34.48
C ALA A 27 -12.78 18.79 33.36
N ASP A 28 -12.74 19.50 32.23
CA ASP A 28 -13.61 19.31 31.07
C ASP A 28 -12.78 19.15 29.79
N SER A 29 -12.48 17.89 29.45
CA SER A 29 -11.59 17.58 28.32
C SER A 29 -12.28 17.83 26.98
N ASN A 30 -11.64 18.60 26.10
CA ASN A 30 -12.13 18.88 24.76
C ASN A 30 -11.45 17.98 23.73
N PHE A 31 -12.14 17.71 22.63
CA PHE A 31 -11.58 17.00 21.49
C PHE A 31 -11.04 18.01 20.48
N ILE A 32 -9.75 17.88 20.15
CA ILE A 32 -9.02 18.81 19.31
C ILE A 32 -8.59 18.07 18.06
N ILE A 33 -8.88 18.66 16.90
CA ILE A 33 -8.47 18.10 15.61
C ILE A 33 -7.93 19.18 14.68
N GLY A 34 -6.74 18.92 14.14
CA GLY A 34 -6.17 19.64 13.00
C GLY A 34 -6.64 19.00 11.70
N ASP A 35 -7.51 19.69 10.98
CA ASP A 35 -7.99 19.30 9.66
C ASP A 35 -6.95 19.64 8.58
N LEU A 36 -6.80 18.74 7.60
CA LEU A 36 -5.98 18.94 6.41
C LEU A 36 -6.43 20.16 5.58
N LYS A 37 -7.68 20.63 5.74
CA LYS A 37 -8.19 21.88 5.16
C LYS A 37 -7.65 23.15 5.84
N LYS A 38 -6.53 23.06 6.56
CA LYS A 38 -5.90 24.17 7.30
C LYS A 38 -6.83 24.79 8.33
N ARG A 39 -7.57 23.95 9.06
CA ARG A 39 -8.46 24.40 10.13
C ARG A 39 -8.22 23.60 11.38
N LEU A 40 -8.27 24.28 12.50
CA LEU A 40 -8.20 23.69 13.82
C LEU A 40 -9.56 23.82 14.47
N ARG A 41 -10.13 22.70 14.90
CA ARG A 41 -11.44 22.66 15.55
C ARG A 41 -11.32 22.03 16.92
N VAL A 42 -12.00 22.64 17.88
CA VAL A 42 -12.11 22.16 19.25
C VAL A 42 -13.57 21.90 19.55
N TYR A 43 -13.89 20.64 19.80
CA TYR A 43 -15.23 20.17 20.11
C TYR A 43 -15.44 20.11 21.62
N LYS A 44 -16.53 20.72 22.08
CA LYS A 44 -17.04 20.62 23.44
C LYS A 44 -18.43 19.98 23.40
N SER A 45 -18.54 18.82 24.05
CA SER A 45 -19.72 17.95 24.05
C SER A 45 -20.14 17.45 22.65
N THR A 46 -20.96 18.20 21.92
CA THR A 46 -21.46 17.85 20.57
C THR A 46 -21.26 18.98 19.57
N SER A 47 -20.78 20.13 20.04
CA SER A 47 -20.67 21.36 19.25
C SER A 47 -19.22 21.81 19.13
N ILE A 48 -18.93 22.58 18.09
CA ILE A 48 -17.63 23.22 17.93
C ILE A 48 -17.58 24.42 18.88
N ALA A 49 -16.68 24.36 19.86
CA ALA A 49 -16.45 25.45 20.81
C ALA A 49 -15.54 26.53 20.24
N TRP A 50 -14.57 26.13 19.43
CA TRP A 50 -13.62 27.05 18.82
C TRP A 50 -13.11 26.51 17.48
N GLU A 51 -12.99 27.39 16.50
CA GLU A 51 -12.42 27.13 15.19
C GLU A 51 -11.39 28.22 14.87
N SER A 52 -10.25 27.81 14.32
CA SER A 52 -9.19 28.73 13.87
C SER A 52 -8.62 28.28 12.53
N ILE A 53 -8.27 29.24 11.70
CA ILE A 53 -7.61 29.00 10.41
C ILE A 53 -6.11 28.86 10.66
N LEU A 54 -5.52 27.82 10.11
CA LEU A 54 -4.08 27.58 10.14
C LEU A 54 -3.45 28.13 8.85
N ILE A 55 -2.20 28.58 8.96
CA ILE A 55 -1.46 29.12 7.81
C ILE A 55 -1.10 27.97 6.83
N GLU A 56 -0.67 26.85 7.40
CA GLU A 56 -0.24 25.66 6.68
C GLU A 56 -0.99 24.41 7.14
N VAL A 57 -0.80 23.31 6.42
CA VAL A 57 -1.40 22.02 6.75
C VAL A 57 -0.74 21.49 8.03
N PRO A 58 -1.51 21.17 9.09
CA PRO A 58 -0.94 20.67 10.32
C PRO A 58 -0.39 19.25 10.12
N CYS A 59 0.84 19.03 10.56
CA CYS A 59 1.49 17.72 10.54
C CYS A 59 1.10 16.90 11.79
N ALA A 60 1.14 17.56 12.95
CA ALA A 60 0.77 16.96 14.24
C ALA A 60 0.22 18.02 15.20
N VAL A 61 -0.68 17.57 16.07
CA VAL A 61 -1.30 18.39 17.12
C VAL A 61 -1.10 17.67 18.44
N THR A 62 -0.44 18.31 19.39
CA THR A 62 -0.24 17.76 20.72
C THR A 62 -0.48 18.79 21.79
N VAL A 63 -0.69 18.31 23.01
CA VAL A 63 -0.90 19.15 24.18
C VAL A 63 0.16 18.82 25.21
N TYR A 64 0.74 19.86 25.80
CA TYR A 64 1.80 19.73 26.79
C TYR A 64 1.64 20.81 27.87
N TYR A 65 2.15 20.52 29.05
CA TYR A 65 2.10 21.38 30.23
C TYR A 65 3.45 22.07 30.44
N PRO A 66 3.54 23.40 30.25
CA PRO A 66 4.80 24.13 30.45
C PRO A 66 5.20 24.17 31.93
N GLU A 67 4.23 24.37 32.82
CA GLU A 67 4.45 24.43 34.27
C GLU A 67 3.47 23.52 35.02
N LEU A 68 3.86 23.07 36.21
CA LEU A 68 3.00 22.27 37.08
C LEU A 68 1.76 23.09 37.48
N ASN A 69 0.57 22.51 37.35
CA ASN A 69 -0.73 23.14 37.63
C ASN A 69 -1.11 24.35 36.74
N SER A 70 -0.38 24.60 35.66
CA SER A 70 -0.78 25.57 34.63
C SER A 70 -1.77 24.96 33.64
N PRO A 71 -2.64 25.77 33.00
CA PRO A 71 -3.45 25.26 31.88
C PRO A 71 -2.52 24.79 30.76
N PRO A 72 -2.83 23.64 30.13
CA PRO A 72 -1.95 23.11 29.11
C PRO A 72 -1.90 24.01 27.88
N SER A 73 -0.76 23.96 27.19
CA SER A 73 -0.53 24.66 25.93
C SER A 73 -0.73 23.70 24.77
N LEU A 74 -1.46 24.16 23.76
CA LEU A 74 -1.69 23.41 22.54
C LEU A 74 -0.56 23.73 21.54
N ALA A 75 0.19 22.71 21.13
CA ALA A 75 1.27 22.83 20.16
C ALA A 75 0.86 22.22 18.82
N ILE A 76 1.03 23.00 17.76
CA ILE A 76 0.67 22.61 16.40
C ILE A 76 1.90 22.74 15.53
N ALA A 77 2.36 21.61 15.00
CA ALA A 77 3.45 21.59 14.03
C ALA A 77 2.89 21.76 12.62
N ALA A 78 3.36 22.77 11.89
CA ALA A 78 3.04 22.98 10.49
C ALA A 78 4.27 23.55 9.75
N GLY A 79 4.66 22.89 8.66
CA GLY A 79 5.88 23.20 7.91
C GLY A 79 7.12 23.21 8.81
N ASN A 80 7.82 24.34 8.86
CA ASN A 80 9.04 24.54 9.64
C ASN A 80 8.80 25.10 11.06
N SER A 81 7.54 25.37 11.41
CA SER A 81 7.18 26.16 12.59
C SER A 81 6.25 25.39 13.52
N ILE A 82 6.34 25.71 14.82
CA ILE A 82 5.45 25.21 15.85
C ILE A 82 4.67 26.40 16.40
N TYR A 83 3.35 26.33 16.26
CA TYR A 83 2.43 27.34 16.75
C TYR A 83 1.91 26.88 18.11
N ILE A 84 2.18 27.68 19.14
CA ILE A 84 1.76 27.42 20.51
C ILE A 84 0.56 28.30 20.82
N TYR A 85 -0.54 27.67 21.21
CA TYR A 85 -1.78 28.31 21.61
C TYR A 85 -1.97 28.13 23.11
N LYS A 86 -2.24 29.23 23.82
CA LYS A 86 -2.64 29.21 25.23
C LYS A 86 -4.08 29.70 25.33
N ASN A 87 -4.94 28.90 25.97
CA ASN A 87 -6.36 29.21 26.14
C ASN A 87 -7.06 29.63 24.82
N SER A 88 -6.84 28.86 23.75
CA SER A 88 -7.40 29.11 22.41
C SER A 88 -6.97 30.44 21.74
N ARG A 89 -5.87 31.04 22.20
CA ARG A 89 -5.25 32.22 21.57
C ARG A 89 -3.83 31.89 21.10
N PRO A 90 -3.41 32.35 19.90
CA PRO A 90 -2.02 32.25 19.48
C PRO A 90 -1.13 32.97 20.51
N PHE A 91 -0.16 32.25 21.07
CA PHE A 91 0.75 32.79 22.08
C PHE A 91 2.15 32.97 21.51
N PHE A 92 2.68 31.94 20.87
CA PHE A 92 4.07 31.93 20.40
C PHE A 92 4.22 31.14 19.10
N LYS A 93 5.13 31.60 18.23
CA LYS A 93 5.55 30.87 17.03
C LYS A 93 7.04 30.56 17.18
N PHE A 94 7.35 29.28 17.33
CA PHE A 94 8.72 28.79 17.27
C PHE A 94 9.05 28.41 15.83
N THR A 95 10.15 28.91 15.27
CA THR A 95 10.63 28.50 13.94
C THR A 95 11.93 27.74 14.14
N LEU A 96 12.04 26.56 13.52
CA LEU A 96 13.28 25.79 13.60
C LEU A 96 14.44 26.54 12.92
N PRO A 97 15.68 26.39 13.44
CA PRO A 97 16.84 27.01 12.82
C PRO A 97 17.08 26.46 11.42
N SER A 98 17.59 27.31 10.53
CA SER A 98 18.03 26.91 9.19
C SER A 98 19.14 25.86 9.27
N ILE A 99 19.19 24.99 8.28
CA ILE A 99 20.21 23.96 8.17
C ILE A 99 21.43 24.55 7.45
N GLU A 100 22.61 24.20 7.95
CA GLU A 100 23.87 24.55 7.31
C GLU A 100 23.99 23.83 5.97
N ILE A 101 24.23 24.59 4.92
CA ILE A 101 24.39 24.11 3.55
C ILE A 101 25.88 23.88 3.30
N THR A 102 26.23 22.88 2.49
CA THR A 102 27.63 22.60 2.14
C THR A 102 28.27 23.84 1.50
N ASN A 103 29.50 24.16 1.91
CA ASN A 103 30.24 25.31 1.39
C ASN A 103 30.45 25.22 -0.13
N GLU A 104 30.53 24.01 -0.69
CA GLU A 104 30.69 23.77 -2.12
C GLU A 104 29.42 24.15 -2.89
N GLU A 105 28.24 23.75 -2.41
CA GLU A 105 26.96 24.16 -2.99
C GLU A 105 26.80 25.69 -2.94
N SER A 106 27.17 26.30 -1.82
CA SER A 106 27.10 27.76 -1.66
C SER A 106 28.01 28.49 -2.65
N LYS A 107 29.18 27.94 -2.99
CA LYS A 107 30.08 28.48 -4.02
C LYS A 107 29.46 28.42 -5.40
N VAL A 108 28.89 27.27 -5.81
CA VAL A 108 28.22 27.15 -7.11
C VAL A 108 27.11 28.21 -7.27
N TRP A 109 26.35 28.48 -6.21
CA TRP A 109 25.34 29.54 -6.21
C TRP A 109 25.91 30.96 -6.22
N GLN A 110 27.06 31.20 -5.58
CA GLN A 110 27.76 32.48 -5.67
C GLN A 110 28.32 32.70 -7.07
N ASP A 111 28.93 31.68 -7.67
CA ASP A 111 29.48 31.70 -9.02
C ASP A 111 28.39 31.92 -10.07
N LEU A 112 27.23 31.28 -9.91
CA LEU A 112 26.03 31.55 -10.72
C LEU A 112 25.53 33.00 -10.57
N LYS A 113 25.60 33.57 -9.36
CA LYS A 113 25.19 34.96 -9.11
C LYS A 113 26.15 35.98 -9.72
N GLU A 114 27.45 35.66 -9.74
CA GLU A 114 28.49 36.47 -10.33
C GLU A 114 28.64 36.25 -11.86
N ASN A 115 27.81 35.38 -12.45
CA ASN A 115 27.85 34.97 -13.86
C ASN A 115 29.23 34.43 -14.30
N THR A 116 29.96 33.78 -13.39
CA THR A 116 31.28 33.20 -13.68
C THR A 116 31.19 31.81 -14.31
N ILE A 117 30.06 31.11 -14.12
CA ILE A 117 29.81 29.74 -14.58
C ILE A 117 28.54 29.68 -15.43
N ASP A 118 28.56 28.86 -16.48
CA ASP A 118 27.40 28.58 -17.33
C ASP A 118 26.42 27.57 -16.67
N ILE A 119 25.14 27.66 -17.01
CA ILE A 119 24.05 26.86 -16.40
C ILE A 119 24.34 25.36 -16.51
N ASN A 120 24.85 24.93 -17.66
CA ASN A 120 25.18 23.54 -17.93
C ASN A 120 26.35 23.03 -17.08
N GLU A 121 27.31 23.90 -16.76
CA GLU A 121 28.44 23.56 -15.90
C GLU A 121 28.03 23.55 -14.43
N ALA A 122 27.21 24.50 -13.99
CA ALA A 122 26.62 24.48 -12.64
C ALA A 122 25.75 23.23 -12.44
N CYS A 123 24.96 22.83 -13.44
CA CYS A 123 24.18 21.59 -13.42
C CYS A 123 25.08 20.35 -13.28
N LYS A 124 26.24 20.30 -13.95
CA LYS A 124 27.21 19.20 -13.82
C LYS A 124 27.82 19.17 -12.42
N GLN A 125 28.22 20.32 -11.88
CA GLN A 125 28.79 20.43 -10.54
C GLN A 125 27.78 20.02 -9.47
N LEU A 126 26.53 20.48 -9.55
CA LEU A 126 25.45 20.09 -8.63
C LEU A 126 25.12 18.59 -8.74
N ASN A 127 25.12 18.01 -9.94
CA ASN A 127 24.95 16.56 -10.10
C ASN A 127 26.15 15.78 -9.50
N ALA A 128 27.38 16.26 -9.67
CA ALA A 128 28.55 15.63 -9.05
C ALA A 128 28.49 15.70 -7.52
N LEU A 129 28.04 16.83 -6.95
CA LEU A 129 27.81 16.98 -5.51
C LEU A 129 26.70 16.04 -5.02
N ARG A 130 25.62 15.87 -5.78
CA ARG A 130 24.56 14.90 -5.48
C ARG A 130 25.12 13.49 -5.39
N ASP A 131 25.96 13.11 -6.33
CA ASP A 131 26.51 11.75 -6.40
C ASP A 131 27.57 11.50 -5.31
N ALA A 132 28.26 12.55 -4.84
CA ALA A 132 29.27 12.46 -3.78
C ALA A 132 28.69 12.52 -2.36
N GLU A 133 27.91 13.56 -2.03
CA GLU A 133 27.41 13.80 -0.66
C GLU A 133 25.99 13.27 -0.44
N GLY A 134 25.22 12.99 -1.50
CA GLY A 134 23.85 12.46 -1.42
C GLY A 134 22.79 13.46 -0.95
N PHE A 135 23.17 14.69 -0.60
CA PHE A 135 22.25 15.74 -0.14
C PHE A 135 22.51 17.05 -0.85
N LEU A 136 21.44 17.68 -1.32
CA LEU A 136 21.42 19.03 -1.88
C LEU A 136 20.31 19.82 -1.22
N SER A 137 20.40 21.15 -1.24
CA SER A 137 19.27 21.99 -0.83
C SER A 137 18.04 21.77 -1.72
N MET A 138 16.84 22.05 -1.19
CA MET A 138 15.61 21.98 -1.97
C MET A 138 15.66 22.90 -3.19
N ARG A 139 16.34 24.06 -3.07
CA ARG A 139 16.54 24.98 -4.18
C ARG A 139 17.37 24.36 -5.30
N SER A 140 18.47 23.68 -4.97
CA SER A 140 19.31 23.00 -5.97
C SER A 140 18.59 21.84 -6.64
N ILE A 141 17.77 21.09 -5.89
CA ILE A 141 16.95 20.02 -6.46
C ILE A 141 15.89 20.57 -7.41
N GLU A 142 15.23 21.66 -7.04
CA GLU A 142 14.24 22.35 -7.89
C GLU A 142 14.91 22.88 -9.16
N PHE A 143 16.07 23.52 -9.05
CA PHE A 143 16.85 23.99 -10.20
C PHE A 143 17.23 22.86 -11.17
N LEU A 144 17.66 21.72 -10.63
CA LEU A 144 17.99 20.53 -11.43
C LEU A 144 16.75 19.86 -12.06
N SER A 145 15.54 20.11 -11.54
CA SER A 145 14.31 19.47 -12.01
C SER A 145 13.74 20.07 -13.29
N TYR A 146 14.16 21.28 -13.65
CA TYR A 146 13.76 21.90 -14.92
C TYR A 146 14.48 21.25 -16.10
N ASP A 147 13.73 20.91 -17.15
CA ASP A 147 14.28 20.25 -18.33
C ASP A 147 14.85 21.26 -19.34
N THR A 148 14.25 22.46 -19.44
CA THR A 148 14.64 23.47 -20.42
C THR A 148 15.59 24.52 -19.84
N GLU A 149 16.55 24.98 -20.63
CA GLU A 149 17.49 26.04 -20.23
C GLU A 149 16.78 27.38 -19.95
N ASN A 150 15.70 27.67 -20.69
CA ASN A 150 14.90 28.88 -20.51
C ASN A 150 14.18 28.93 -19.16
N GLU A 151 13.64 27.80 -18.68
CA GLU A 151 13.00 27.72 -17.37
C GLU A 151 14.04 27.86 -16.25
N LYS A 152 15.23 27.28 -16.43
CA LYS A 152 16.36 27.46 -15.50
C LYS A 152 16.80 28.92 -15.40
N LEU A 153 16.89 29.63 -16.54
CA LEU A 153 17.17 31.06 -16.57
C LEU A 153 16.11 31.87 -15.82
N ALA A 154 14.83 31.64 -16.12
CA ALA A 154 13.73 32.32 -15.44
C ALA A 154 13.72 32.05 -13.92
N PHE A 155 14.07 30.82 -13.50
CA PHE A 155 14.22 30.46 -12.10
C PHE A 155 15.38 31.21 -11.43
N LEU A 156 16.54 31.29 -12.11
CA LEU A 156 17.71 32.04 -11.64
C LEU A 156 17.38 33.53 -11.46
N GLU A 157 16.72 34.15 -12.44
CA GLU A 157 16.31 35.56 -12.38
C GLU A 157 15.46 35.87 -11.14
N ASN A 158 14.54 34.97 -10.79
CA ASN A 158 13.70 35.11 -9.61
C ASN A 158 14.44 34.93 -8.27
N ILE A 159 15.62 34.31 -8.28
CA ILE A 159 16.30 33.81 -7.07
C ILE A 159 17.62 34.53 -6.78
N LEU A 160 18.17 35.27 -7.75
CA LEU A 160 19.43 36.04 -7.64
C LEU A 160 19.54 36.86 -6.35
N ASP A 161 18.44 37.48 -5.90
CA ASP A 161 18.44 38.35 -4.71
C ASP A 161 18.20 37.59 -3.40
N SER A 162 17.83 36.31 -3.46
CA SER A 162 17.49 35.51 -2.29
C SER A 162 18.69 34.70 -1.76
N ALA A 163 19.03 34.89 -0.48
CA ALA A 163 20.05 34.07 0.17
C ALA A 163 19.69 32.58 0.12
N LEU A 164 20.70 31.72 -0.02
CA LEU A 164 20.53 30.28 0.01
C LEU A 164 20.29 29.84 1.47
N ILE A 165 19.02 29.58 1.81
CA ILE A 165 18.62 29.16 3.16
C ILE A 165 17.80 27.88 3.03
N GLN A 166 18.25 26.82 3.70
CA GLN A 166 17.51 25.58 3.80
C GLN A 166 16.70 25.55 5.09
N LEU A 167 15.37 25.53 4.97
CA LEU A 167 14.46 25.41 6.10
C LEU A 167 14.06 23.95 6.32
N PRO A 168 14.12 23.43 7.57
CA PRO A 168 13.66 22.08 7.87
C PRO A 168 12.13 22.00 7.86
N SER A 169 11.59 20.86 7.43
CA SER A 169 10.16 20.55 7.57
C SER A 169 9.93 19.59 8.74
N ILE A 170 8.91 19.84 9.56
CA ILE A 170 8.54 18.99 10.70
C ILE A 170 7.67 17.83 10.20
N THR A 171 8.04 16.61 10.58
CA THR A 171 7.35 15.38 10.16
C THR A 171 6.53 14.73 11.26
N CYS A 172 6.90 14.95 12.52
CA CYS A 172 6.22 14.36 13.66
C CYS A 172 6.51 15.15 14.94
N LEU A 173 5.55 15.11 15.87
CA LEU A 173 5.60 15.80 17.15
C LEU A 173 5.25 14.80 18.25
N GLY A 174 5.98 14.85 19.37
CA GLY A 174 5.74 14.04 20.56
C GLY A 174 5.90 14.85 21.84
N VAL A 175 5.54 14.27 22.97
CA VAL A 175 5.59 14.93 24.29
C VAL A 175 6.25 14.01 25.29
N ILE A 176 7.26 14.52 26.00
CA ILE A 176 7.94 13.80 27.07
C ILE A 176 7.74 14.50 28.41
N GLN A 177 7.48 13.73 29.46
CA GLN A 177 7.34 14.25 30.81
C GLN A 177 8.72 14.58 31.41
N LYS A 178 8.81 15.67 32.16
CA LYS A 178 10.07 16.14 32.75
C LYS A 178 10.41 15.39 34.03
N ASP A 179 9.57 15.60 35.06
CA ASP A 179 9.89 15.27 36.44
C ASP A 179 8.96 14.20 37.03
N MET A 180 7.69 14.19 36.65
CA MET A 180 6.70 13.24 37.19
C MET A 180 5.92 12.52 36.10
N GLU A 181 5.60 11.25 36.34
CA GLU A 181 4.83 10.39 35.42
C GLU A 181 3.31 10.63 35.56
N VAL A 182 2.90 11.89 35.72
CA VAL A 182 1.51 12.30 35.87
C VAL A 182 1.09 13.09 34.63
N ASP A 183 -0.15 12.89 34.17
CA ASP A 183 -0.61 13.50 32.91
C ASP A 183 -0.59 15.05 32.96
N ASN A 184 -0.73 15.66 34.13
CA ASN A 184 -0.64 17.12 34.35
C ASN A 184 0.77 17.61 34.75
N ALA A 185 1.78 16.74 34.71
CA ALA A 185 3.15 17.11 35.04
C ALA A 185 3.78 17.96 33.93
N CYS A 186 4.79 18.75 34.31
CA CYS A 186 5.57 19.51 33.35
C CYS A 186 6.12 18.59 32.24
N SER A 187 5.97 19.02 30.99
CA SER A 187 6.31 18.23 29.81
C SER A 187 6.96 19.10 28.74
N MET A 188 7.71 18.45 27.86
CA MET A 188 8.52 19.06 26.82
C MET A 188 8.15 18.48 25.46
N LEU A 189 8.37 19.28 24.42
CA LEU A 189 8.08 18.90 23.05
C LEU A 189 9.27 18.19 22.41
N ILE A 190 8.98 17.11 21.68
CA ILE A 190 9.93 16.41 20.83
C ILE A 190 9.51 16.61 19.38
N VAL A 191 10.44 17.04 18.53
CA VAL A 191 10.18 17.40 17.14
C VAL A 191 11.05 16.55 16.23
N GLY A 192 10.44 15.80 15.33
CA GLY A 192 11.14 15.11 14.24
C GLY A 192 11.07 15.93 12.96
N THR A 193 12.17 15.97 12.22
CA THR A 193 12.29 16.75 10.97
C THR A 193 12.66 15.89 9.78
N GLU A 194 12.33 16.38 8.59
CA GLU A 194 12.64 15.72 7.32
C GLU A 194 14.14 15.55 7.09
N ASN A 195 14.94 16.48 7.62
CA ASN A 195 16.40 16.46 7.55
C ASN A 195 17.05 15.52 8.57
N ARG A 196 16.30 14.50 9.04
CA ARG A 196 16.80 13.41 9.89
C ARG A 196 17.30 13.88 11.27
N PHE A 197 16.79 15.01 11.75
CA PHE A 197 17.07 15.47 13.11
C PHE A 197 15.86 15.28 14.02
N VAL A 198 16.15 14.94 15.28
CA VAL A 198 15.20 14.99 16.39
C VAL A 198 15.65 16.06 17.37
N TYR A 199 14.77 17.00 17.65
CA TYR A 199 14.97 18.10 18.58
C TYR A 199 14.12 17.88 19.83
N VAL A 200 14.68 18.15 21.01
CA VAL A 200 13.92 18.28 22.25
C VAL A 200 13.92 19.74 22.63
N LEU A 201 12.73 20.33 22.75
CA LEU A 201 12.55 21.72 23.11
C LEU A 201 12.41 21.89 24.63
N ASP A 202 12.63 23.11 25.09
CA ASP A 202 12.38 23.50 26.47
C ASP A 202 10.89 23.48 26.82
N GLN A 203 10.57 23.58 28.12
CA GLN A 203 9.23 23.61 28.69
C GLN A 203 8.34 24.71 28.11
N VAL A 204 8.90 25.84 27.65
CA VAL A 204 8.11 26.90 27.02
C VAL A 204 7.97 26.67 25.50
N GLY A 205 8.82 25.82 24.92
CA GLY A 205 8.89 25.57 23.48
C GLY A 205 9.66 26.64 22.71
N SER A 206 10.54 27.41 23.37
CA SER A 206 11.26 28.55 22.79
C SER A 206 12.71 28.25 22.39
N THR A 207 13.37 27.28 23.02
CA THR A 207 14.78 26.95 22.78
C THR A 207 14.96 25.44 22.61
N ILE A 208 16.05 25.05 21.93
CA ILE A 208 16.41 23.65 21.71
C ILE A 208 17.34 23.21 22.84
N LEU A 209 16.93 22.20 23.60
CA LEU A 209 17.74 21.61 24.67
C LEU A 209 18.68 20.52 24.15
N LYS A 210 18.19 19.66 23.26
CA LYS A 210 18.96 18.54 22.69
C LYS A 210 18.69 18.41 21.20
N LYS A 211 19.75 18.12 20.44
CA LYS A 211 19.73 17.83 19.00
C LYS A 211 20.37 16.46 18.78
N CYS A 212 19.67 15.57 18.08
CA CYS A 212 20.15 14.24 17.74
C CYS A 212 19.99 13.99 16.24
N GLN A 213 21.03 13.50 15.57
CA GLN A 213 21.00 13.13 14.17
C GLN A 213 20.65 11.65 14.01
N LEU A 214 19.75 11.35 13.08
CA LEU A 214 19.34 10.01 12.68
C LEU A 214 19.87 9.69 11.28
N PRO A 215 20.09 8.40 10.96
CA PRO A 215 20.46 7.99 9.61
C PRO A 215 19.29 8.09 8.62
N CYS A 216 18.05 8.04 9.10
CA CYS A 216 16.82 7.99 8.29
C CYS A 216 15.82 9.06 8.74
N VAL A 217 14.83 9.37 7.88
CA VAL A 217 13.79 10.38 8.18
C VAL A 217 12.77 9.85 9.20
N PRO A 218 12.54 10.55 10.34
CA PRO A 218 11.53 10.18 11.32
C PRO A 218 10.10 10.36 10.77
N ALA A 219 9.25 9.36 10.97
CA ALA A 219 7.83 9.37 10.61
C ALA A 219 6.92 9.41 11.84
N PHE A 220 7.25 8.65 12.89
CA PHE A 220 6.51 8.63 14.15
C PHE A 220 7.47 8.68 15.33
N ILE A 221 7.06 9.37 16.40
CA ILE A 221 7.81 9.47 17.65
C ILE A 221 6.92 9.07 18.80
N SER A 222 7.47 8.30 19.72
CA SER A 222 6.86 8.03 21.02
C SER A 222 7.93 8.10 22.09
N SER A 223 7.59 8.62 23.26
CA SER A 223 8.52 8.80 24.38
C SER A 223 8.07 8.01 25.60
N MET A 224 9.06 7.63 26.40
CA MET A 224 8.86 6.85 27.60
C MET A 224 9.87 7.27 28.67
N GLY A 225 9.39 7.28 29.91
CA GLY A 225 10.17 7.72 31.07
C GLY A 225 10.19 9.23 31.24
N LEU A 226 11.12 9.67 32.09
CA LEU A 226 11.24 11.04 32.56
C LEU A 226 12.49 11.68 31.96
N PHE A 227 12.38 12.92 31.50
CA PHE A 227 13.53 13.64 30.96
C PHE A 227 14.62 13.91 31.99
N SER A 228 14.26 14.16 33.26
CA SER A 228 15.23 14.44 34.33
C SER A 228 15.98 13.20 34.84
N ALA A 229 15.40 12.01 34.69
CA ALA A 229 15.99 10.74 35.11
C ALA A 229 16.51 9.93 33.91
N GLU A 230 15.69 9.00 33.39
CA GLU A 230 16.01 8.20 32.21
C GLU A 230 14.89 8.34 31.17
N SER A 231 15.21 9.02 30.06
CA SER A 231 14.31 9.19 28.94
C SER A 231 14.72 8.31 27.78
N ARG A 232 13.72 7.66 27.18
CA ARG A 232 13.88 6.93 25.93
C ARG A 232 12.87 7.44 24.91
N ILE A 233 13.38 7.97 23.81
CA ILE A 233 12.59 8.43 22.68
C ILE A 233 12.72 7.37 21.59
N ILE A 234 11.60 6.81 21.18
CA ILE A 234 11.51 5.78 20.15
C ILE A 234 11.02 6.47 18.88
N VAL A 235 11.76 6.26 17.80
CA VAL A 235 11.55 6.95 16.54
C VAL A 235 11.41 5.91 15.44
N ALA A 236 10.24 5.83 14.83
CA ALA A 236 10.00 4.98 13.67
C ALA A 236 10.22 5.81 12.40
N CYS A 237 11.12 5.34 11.53
CA CYS A 237 11.54 6.04 10.32
C CYS A 237 10.83 5.50 9.06
N ARG A 238 10.81 6.31 8.00
CA ARG A 238 10.21 5.93 6.69
C ARG A 238 10.87 4.69 6.05
N GLU A 239 12.16 4.48 6.29
CA GLU A 239 12.97 3.39 5.73
C GLU A 239 12.86 2.06 6.53
N SER A 240 11.69 1.78 7.12
CA SER A 240 11.44 0.51 7.85
C SER A 240 12.39 0.25 9.03
N LYS A 241 12.98 1.30 9.62
CA LYS A 241 13.85 1.20 10.81
C LYS A 241 13.26 1.94 12.00
N VAL A 242 13.41 1.38 13.19
CA VAL A 242 13.05 2.02 14.45
C VAL A 242 14.29 2.21 15.31
N PHE A 243 14.55 3.45 15.68
CA PHE A 243 15.68 3.86 16.50
C PHE A 243 15.21 4.19 17.91
N THR A 244 16.10 4.00 18.89
CA THR A 244 15.90 4.44 20.26
C THR A 244 16.98 5.46 20.62
N ILE A 245 16.56 6.63 21.09
CA ILE A 245 17.43 7.68 21.60
C ILE A 245 17.33 7.63 23.12
N LYS A 246 18.44 7.34 23.80
CA LYS A 246 18.51 7.29 25.26
C LYS A 246 19.21 8.55 25.78
N ASN A 247 18.51 9.33 26.60
CA ASN A 247 19.01 10.59 27.18
C ASN A 247 19.60 11.59 26.16
N GLY A 248 19.16 11.55 24.90
CA GLY A 248 19.63 12.40 23.81
C GLY A 248 20.68 11.77 22.89
N PHE A 249 21.21 10.59 23.23
CA PHE A 249 22.16 9.87 22.40
C PHE A 249 21.47 8.75 21.62
N LEU A 250 21.79 8.64 20.33
CA LEU A 250 21.30 7.56 19.48
C LEU A 250 21.93 6.23 19.93
N MET A 251 21.10 5.22 20.18
CA MET A 251 21.58 3.86 20.44
C MET A 251 22.00 3.20 19.13
N SER A 252 23.05 2.37 19.17
CA SER A 252 23.51 1.59 18.01
C SER A 252 22.51 0.55 17.53
N ASN A 253 21.62 0.09 18.42
CA ASN A 253 20.65 -0.95 18.10
C ASN A 253 19.47 -0.34 17.32
N ALA A 254 19.47 -0.56 16.01
CA ALA A 254 18.34 -0.30 15.14
C ALA A 254 17.44 -1.55 15.05
N LEU A 255 16.13 -1.37 15.13
CA LEU A 255 15.15 -2.42 14.84
C LEU A 255 14.75 -2.33 13.38
N GLU A 256 15.00 -3.38 12.61
CA GLU A 256 14.61 -3.44 11.20
C GLU A 256 13.26 -4.14 11.04
N LEU A 257 12.41 -3.56 10.18
CA LEU A 257 11.09 -4.05 9.81
C LEU A 257 11.10 -4.49 8.35
N GLU A 258 10.22 -5.43 8.00
CA GLU A 258 10.05 -5.91 6.62
C GLU A 258 9.44 -4.83 5.71
N THR A 259 8.53 -4.03 6.27
CA THR A 259 7.85 -2.94 5.56
C THR A 259 7.83 -1.66 6.41
N PRO A 260 7.60 -0.49 5.80
CA PRO A 260 7.58 0.77 6.53
C PRO A 260 6.55 0.76 7.67
N PRO A 261 6.80 1.52 8.75
CA PRO A 261 5.85 1.63 9.83
C PRO A 261 4.63 2.47 9.39
N SER A 262 3.43 2.01 9.70
CA SER A 262 2.18 2.78 9.57
C SER A 262 1.81 3.51 10.86
N CYS A 263 2.17 2.96 12.02
CA CYS A 263 1.90 3.56 13.32
C CYS A 263 2.86 3.04 14.40
N LEU A 264 3.02 3.83 15.47
CA LEU A 264 3.92 3.55 16.58
C LEU A 264 3.19 3.80 17.91
N ALA A 265 3.31 2.88 18.85
CA ALA A 265 2.81 3.06 20.21
C ALA A 265 3.77 2.39 21.20
N THR A 266 3.88 2.95 22.40
CA THR A 266 4.78 2.43 23.43
C THR A 266 4.00 2.20 24.71
N LEU A 267 4.20 1.03 25.32
CA LEU A 267 3.53 0.63 26.54
C LEU A 267 4.53 -0.05 27.47
N ASP A 268 4.80 0.58 28.61
CA ASP A 268 5.64 0.09 29.70
C ASP A 268 7.08 -0.32 29.30
N LYS A 269 7.30 -1.54 28.82
CA LYS A 269 8.61 -2.03 28.33
C LYS A 269 8.55 -2.57 26.91
N TYR A 270 7.46 -2.30 26.22
CA TYR A 270 7.13 -2.83 24.91
C TYR A 270 6.92 -1.70 23.90
N ILE A 271 7.45 -1.93 22.71
CA ILE A 271 7.33 -1.06 21.55
C ILE A 271 6.44 -1.81 20.56
N PHE A 272 5.31 -1.19 20.21
CA PHE A 272 4.38 -1.71 19.23
C PHE A 272 4.55 -0.91 17.95
N VAL A 273 4.80 -1.63 16.85
CA VAL A 273 4.98 -1.04 15.53
C VAL A 273 4.00 -1.71 14.59
N GLY A 274 3.08 -0.93 14.03
CA GLY A 274 2.24 -1.38 12.93
C GLY A 274 2.97 -1.21 11.61
N SER A 275 2.90 -2.23 10.76
CA SER A 275 3.56 -2.29 9.46
C SER A 275 2.50 -2.34 8.34
N TYR A 276 2.88 -1.92 7.13
CA TYR A 276 1.96 -1.91 5.98
C TYR A 276 1.57 -3.31 5.49
N ASP A 277 2.29 -4.35 5.90
CA ASP A 277 2.03 -5.77 5.58
C ASP A 277 0.95 -6.42 6.46
N ASN A 278 0.04 -5.62 7.02
CA ASN A 278 -1.04 -6.06 7.92
C ASN A 278 -0.53 -6.77 9.19
N LYS A 279 0.69 -6.46 9.64
CA LYS A 279 1.26 -7.00 10.88
C LYS A 279 1.46 -5.91 11.92
N VAL A 280 1.35 -6.28 13.18
CA VAL A 280 1.82 -5.45 14.31
C VAL A 280 2.90 -6.22 15.06
N HIS A 281 4.10 -5.67 15.08
CA HIS A 281 5.25 -6.24 15.77
C HIS A 281 5.35 -5.67 17.18
N CYS A 282 5.56 -6.56 18.16
CA CYS A 282 5.85 -6.18 19.54
C CYS A 282 7.33 -6.45 19.83
N PHE A 283 8.09 -5.40 20.13
CA PHE A 283 9.50 -5.46 20.51
C PHE A 283 9.66 -5.12 21.98
N HIS A 284 10.59 -5.77 22.65
CA HIS A 284 11.07 -5.34 23.96
C HIS A 284 12.02 -4.14 23.79
N MET A 285 12.11 -3.24 24.79
CA MET A 285 13.05 -2.10 24.79
C MET A 285 14.53 -2.47 24.57
N LYS A 286 14.89 -3.74 24.76
CA LYS A 286 16.26 -4.26 24.50
C LYS A 286 16.50 -4.57 23.02
N GLY A 287 15.49 -4.43 22.16
CA GLY A 287 15.56 -4.73 20.74
C GLY A 287 15.13 -6.15 20.33
N ARG A 288 14.64 -6.98 21.26
CA ARG A 288 14.18 -8.34 20.94
C ARG A 288 12.72 -8.33 20.50
N LYS A 289 12.41 -8.95 19.35
CA LYS A 289 11.05 -9.19 18.89
C LYS A 289 10.38 -10.26 19.77
N LEU A 290 9.24 -9.93 20.37
CA LEU A 290 8.51 -10.83 21.29
C LEU A 290 7.45 -11.64 20.55
N TYR A 291 6.63 -10.97 19.74
CA TYR A 291 5.59 -11.59 18.93
C TYR A 291 5.14 -10.67 17.80
N THR A 292 4.29 -11.21 16.93
CA THR A 292 3.66 -10.47 15.83
C THR A 292 2.20 -10.86 15.77
N LEU A 293 1.34 -9.85 15.67
CA LEU A 293 -0.09 -10.00 15.43
C LEU A 293 -0.33 -9.89 13.93
N TYR A 294 -1.09 -10.82 13.37
CA TYR A 294 -1.43 -10.87 11.95
C TYR A 294 -2.88 -10.46 11.75
N PHE A 295 -3.12 -9.60 10.77
CA PHE A 295 -4.45 -9.11 10.42
C PHE A 295 -4.79 -9.43 8.97
N GLN A 296 -6.06 -9.67 8.70
CA GLN A 296 -6.57 -9.84 7.33
C GLN A 296 -6.67 -8.51 6.57
N HIS A 297 -6.76 -7.40 7.31
CA HIS A 297 -6.90 -6.04 6.78
C HIS A 297 -5.76 -5.14 7.26
N SER A 298 -5.50 -4.06 6.52
CA SER A 298 -4.43 -3.12 6.81
C SER A 298 -4.64 -2.34 8.10
N VAL A 299 -3.56 -2.18 8.85
CA VAL A 299 -3.52 -1.41 10.10
C VAL A 299 -3.43 0.07 9.76
N CYS A 300 -4.51 0.80 9.99
CA CYS A 300 -4.61 2.23 9.68
C CYS A 300 -4.02 3.10 10.79
N SER A 301 -4.29 2.75 12.06
CA SER A 301 -3.88 3.55 13.20
C SER A 301 -3.84 2.72 14.47
N MET A 302 -3.08 3.18 15.45
CA MET A 302 -2.90 2.51 16.73
C MET A 302 -2.84 3.56 17.84
N CYS A 303 -3.48 3.27 18.97
CA CYS A 303 -3.53 4.17 20.11
C CYS A 303 -3.44 3.37 21.41
N LEU A 304 -2.85 3.98 22.44
CA LEU A 304 -2.80 3.38 23.77
C LEU A 304 -4.12 3.63 24.51
N MET A 305 -4.71 2.55 25.03
CA MET A 305 -5.81 2.63 25.97
C MET A 305 -5.27 2.63 27.39
N LYS A 306 -5.17 3.81 28.01
CA LYS A 306 -4.77 3.99 29.41
C LYS A 306 -5.98 4.44 30.22
N LEU A 307 -6.38 3.65 31.21
CA LEU A 307 -7.38 3.98 32.21
C LEU A 307 -6.69 4.08 33.58
N THR A 308 -6.97 5.14 34.32
CA THR A 308 -6.37 5.40 35.64
C THR A 308 -7.40 5.68 36.73
N ARG A 309 -8.50 6.39 36.44
CA ARG A 309 -9.46 6.84 37.47
C ARG A 309 -10.48 5.77 37.81
N THR A 310 -11.12 5.21 36.79
CA THR A 310 -12.16 4.19 36.96
C THR A 310 -11.57 2.84 37.33
N ARG A 311 -10.45 2.47 36.69
CA ARG A 311 -9.74 1.21 36.87
C ARG A 311 -8.37 1.30 36.23
N VAL A 312 -7.38 0.62 36.80
CA VAL A 312 -6.02 0.59 36.26
C VAL A 312 -5.97 -0.45 35.14
N PHE A 313 -6.00 0.02 33.90
CA PHE A 313 -5.88 -0.84 32.72
C PHE A 313 -5.05 -0.17 31.65
N LYS A 314 -4.14 -0.94 31.05
CA LYS A 314 -3.37 -0.53 29.87
C LYS A 314 -3.52 -1.58 28.79
N GLY A 315 -3.89 -1.14 27.60
CA GLY A 315 -4.07 -2.02 26.44
C GLY A 315 -3.81 -1.26 25.14
N LEU A 316 -3.79 -1.99 24.05
CA LEU A 316 -3.49 -1.48 22.72
C LEU A 316 -4.76 -1.51 21.85
N LEU A 317 -5.14 -0.36 21.31
CA LEU A 317 -6.22 -0.25 20.33
C LEU A 317 -5.61 -0.22 18.93
N ILE A 318 -6.05 -1.13 18.07
CA ILE A 318 -5.62 -1.25 16.68
C ILE A 318 -6.82 -1.02 15.79
N ALA A 319 -6.78 0.02 14.95
CA ALA A 319 -7.79 0.33 13.96
C ALA A 319 -7.42 -0.27 12.60
N LEU A 320 -8.36 -1.00 12.02
CA LEU A 320 -8.22 -1.67 10.73
C LEU A 320 -9.00 -0.93 9.64
N SER A 321 -8.60 -1.13 8.38
CA SER A 321 -9.23 -0.47 7.23
C SER A 321 -10.67 -0.90 6.95
N ASN A 322 -11.09 -2.07 7.45
CA ASN A 322 -12.47 -2.57 7.36
C ASN A 322 -13.44 -1.87 8.34
N GLY A 323 -12.93 -0.99 9.20
CA GLY A 323 -13.73 -0.31 10.22
C GLY A 323 -13.78 -1.00 11.58
N ASP A 324 -13.04 -2.09 11.77
CA ASP A 324 -12.90 -2.72 13.08
C ASP A 324 -11.79 -2.06 13.91
N VAL A 325 -12.08 -1.85 15.19
CA VAL A 325 -11.10 -1.50 16.22
C VAL A 325 -10.97 -2.66 17.18
N LYS A 326 -9.78 -3.26 17.23
CA LYS A 326 -9.46 -4.40 18.10
C LYS A 326 -8.69 -3.93 19.32
N LEU A 327 -9.12 -4.36 20.50
CA LEU A 327 -8.46 -4.12 21.78
C LEU A 327 -7.61 -5.33 22.17
N TYR A 328 -6.31 -5.15 22.27
CA TYR A 328 -5.36 -6.17 22.70
C TYR A 328 -4.79 -5.85 24.08
N LYS A 329 -4.59 -6.90 24.87
CA LYS A 329 -3.69 -6.91 26.03
C LYS A 329 -2.65 -7.98 25.78
N ASP A 330 -1.41 -7.55 25.57
CA ASP A 330 -0.33 -8.39 25.09
C ASP A 330 -0.73 -9.13 23.80
N LYS A 331 -0.79 -10.47 23.83
CA LYS A 331 -1.22 -11.30 22.69
C LYS A 331 -2.73 -11.54 22.64
N VAL A 332 -3.45 -11.27 23.73
CA VAL A 332 -4.86 -11.65 23.89
C VAL A 332 -5.75 -10.56 23.33
N LEU A 333 -6.59 -10.93 22.36
CA LEU A 333 -7.67 -10.07 21.87
C LEU A 333 -8.77 -10.04 22.94
N LEU A 334 -9.07 -8.86 23.46
CA LEU A 334 -10.12 -8.67 24.47
C LEU A 334 -11.47 -8.35 23.85
N ASN A 335 -11.49 -7.49 22.83
CA ASN A 335 -12.73 -7.02 22.23
C ASN A 335 -12.50 -6.54 20.79
N THR A 336 -13.54 -6.62 19.97
CA THR A 336 -13.59 -6.06 18.61
C THR A 336 -14.80 -5.14 18.50
N ILE A 337 -14.58 -3.91 18.05
CA ILE A 337 -15.61 -2.90 17.88
C ILE A 337 -15.71 -2.56 16.39
N ASN A 338 -16.85 -2.81 15.78
CA ASN A 338 -17.10 -2.38 14.41
C ASN A 338 -17.64 -0.93 14.39
N LEU A 339 -17.05 -0.08 13.53
CA LEU A 339 -17.44 1.32 13.31
C LEU A 339 -18.15 1.54 11.96
N GLY A 340 -18.31 0.50 11.14
CA GLY A 340 -19.04 0.53 9.86
C GLY A 340 -18.27 1.12 8.67
N GLU A 341 -17.31 2.01 8.93
CA GLU A 341 -16.54 2.71 7.90
C GLU A 341 -15.02 2.64 8.13
N SER A 342 -14.25 2.86 7.06
CA SER A 342 -12.79 2.86 7.10
C SER A 342 -12.25 4.01 7.97
N ILE A 343 -11.36 3.67 8.91
CA ILE A 343 -10.88 4.57 9.95
C ILE A 343 -9.59 5.27 9.49
N GLN A 344 -9.55 6.60 9.58
CA GLN A 344 -8.36 7.40 9.26
C GLN A 344 -7.47 7.63 10.48
N GLY A 345 -8.06 7.81 11.66
CA GLY A 345 -7.33 8.07 12.91
C GLY A 345 -8.17 7.77 14.14
N ILE A 346 -7.51 7.34 15.21
CA ILE A 346 -8.13 7.12 16.51
C ILE A 346 -7.36 7.87 17.61
N CYS A 347 -8.08 8.33 18.62
CA CYS A 347 -7.51 8.75 19.89
C CYS A 347 -8.37 8.26 21.05
N PHE A 348 -7.76 8.05 22.21
CA PHE A 348 -8.42 7.52 23.39
C PHE A 348 -8.03 8.33 24.62
N GLY A 349 -8.99 8.66 25.47
CA GLY A 349 -8.73 9.41 26.69
C GLY A 349 -9.99 9.86 27.41
N THR A 350 -9.88 10.99 28.10
CA THR A 350 -11.01 11.66 28.76
C THR A 350 -11.68 12.62 27.80
N TYR A 351 -13.01 12.60 27.74
CA TYR A 351 -13.81 13.58 27.00
C TYR A 351 -14.93 14.11 27.88
N GLY A 352 -15.01 15.43 27.99
CA GLY A 352 -15.76 16.10 29.03
C GLY A 352 -15.34 15.62 30.42
N LYS A 353 -16.30 15.07 31.17
CA LYS A 353 -16.08 14.45 32.49
C LYS A 353 -15.96 12.92 32.43
N GLU A 354 -16.22 12.31 31.27
CA GLU A 354 -16.20 10.85 31.12
C GLU A 354 -14.78 10.37 30.75
N GLU A 355 -14.26 9.43 31.53
CA GLU A 355 -13.03 8.71 31.20
C GLU A 355 -13.35 7.51 30.30
N GLY A 356 -12.44 7.19 29.39
CA GLY A 356 -12.54 5.99 28.57
C GLY A 356 -13.37 6.19 27.31
N VAL A 357 -13.18 7.33 26.66
CA VAL A 357 -13.82 7.67 25.39
C VAL A 357 -12.83 7.42 24.26
N LEU A 358 -13.24 6.60 23.31
CA LEU A 358 -12.60 6.39 22.02
C LEU A 358 -13.23 7.36 21.01
N VAL A 359 -12.40 8.19 20.40
CA VAL A 359 -12.79 9.04 19.29
C VAL A 359 -12.13 8.51 18.02
N ALA A 360 -12.93 8.26 16.99
CA ALA A 360 -12.48 7.81 15.69
C ALA A 360 -12.89 8.82 14.62
N ASN A 361 -11.94 9.18 13.76
CA ASN A 361 -12.19 9.92 12.53
C ASN A 361 -12.27 8.92 11.37
N VAL A 362 -13.38 8.92 10.64
CA VAL A 362 -13.59 8.03 9.49
C VAL A 362 -13.20 8.71 8.18
N LYS A 363 -12.90 7.93 7.15
CA LYS A 363 -12.41 8.42 5.85
C LYS A 363 -13.43 9.31 5.12
N SER A 364 -14.72 9.12 5.36
CA SER A 364 -15.81 10.00 4.87
C SER A 364 -15.74 11.41 5.47
N GLY A 365 -15.04 11.55 6.59
CA GLY A 365 -14.87 12.77 7.37
C GLY A 365 -15.86 12.94 8.51
N GLY A 366 -16.61 11.89 8.84
CA GLY A 366 -17.40 11.82 10.05
C GLY A 366 -16.57 11.55 11.32
N ILE A 367 -17.16 11.86 12.48
CA ILE A 367 -16.61 11.53 13.80
C ILE A 367 -17.50 10.51 14.47
N ILE A 368 -16.89 9.52 15.10
CA ILE A 368 -17.59 8.54 15.94
C ILE A 368 -16.93 8.51 17.31
N MET A 369 -17.70 8.79 18.35
CA MET A 369 -17.29 8.69 19.76
C MET A 369 -17.99 7.52 20.44
N LYS A 370 -17.20 6.61 21.02
CA LYS A 370 -17.69 5.49 21.82
C LYS A 370 -17.10 5.56 23.22
N LYS A 371 -17.93 5.34 24.23
CA LYS A 371 -17.48 5.21 25.62
C LYS A 371 -17.47 3.77 26.09
N ILE A 372 -16.58 3.49 27.02
CA ILE A 372 -16.51 2.21 27.72
C ILE A 372 -17.68 2.08 28.69
N ASP A 373 -18.25 0.88 28.77
CA ASP A 373 -19.24 0.57 29.81
C ASP A 373 -18.54 0.40 31.17
N LYS A 374 -19.11 0.98 32.23
CA LYS A 374 -18.64 0.82 33.61
C LYS A 374 -18.64 -0.65 34.07
N ARG A 375 -19.46 -1.51 33.44
CA ARG A 375 -19.51 -2.96 33.74
C ARG A 375 -18.64 -3.84 32.85
N ALA A 376 -17.95 -3.28 31.85
CA ALA A 376 -17.13 -4.08 30.93
C ALA A 376 -16.03 -4.85 31.67
N ASN A 377 -15.86 -6.16 31.44
CA ASN A 377 -14.71 -6.90 31.97
C ASN A 377 -13.56 -6.90 30.96
N PHE A 378 -12.33 -6.69 31.41
CA PHE A 378 -11.11 -6.67 30.60
C PHE A 378 -10.16 -7.84 30.91
N GLU A 379 -10.67 -8.85 31.60
CA GLU A 379 -9.98 -10.12 31.81
C GLU A 379 -10.05 -10.94 30.52
N GLY A 380 -8.94 -10.97 29.80
CA GLY A 380 -8.79 -11.81 28.62
C GLY A 380 -8.67 -13.27 29.03
N ARG A 381 -9.67 -14.07 28.69
CA ARG A 381 -9.48 -15.51 28.57
C ARG A 381 -8.88 -15.75 27.19
N SER A 382 -7.76 -16.46 27.14
CA SER A 382 -7.29 -16.99 25.87
C SER A 382 -8.27 -18.07 25.44
N ASP A 383 -9.09 -17.80 24.42
CA ASP A 383 -10.01 -18.80 23.85
C ASP A 383 -9.29 -20.00 23.20
N PHE A 384 -7.95 -20.02 23.24
CA PHE A 384 -7.12 -21.06 22.65
C PHE A 384 -6.47 -21.95 23.70
N THR A 385 -7.22 -22.93 24.19
CA THR A 385 -6.71 -24.11 24.88
C THR A 385 -7.22 -25.36 24.17
N GLY A 386 -6.60 -25.72 23.05
CA GLY A 386 -6.93 -26.95 22.32
C GLY A 386 -6.21 -27.09 20.99
N PRO A 387 -6.18 -28.31 20.42
CA PRO A 387 -5.82 -28.49 19.01
C PRO A 387 -6.74 -27.68 18.09
N PRO A 388 -6.30 -27.35 16.85
CA PRO A 388 -7.09 -26.58 15.91
C PRO A 388 -8.49 -27.20 15.70
N PRO A 389 -9.57 -26.41 15.64
CA PRO A 389 -10.93 -26.92 15.40
C PRO A 389 -11.07 -27.68 14.07
N GLU A 390 -10.13 -27.45 13.15
CA GLU A 390 -10.00 -28.18 11.89
C GLU A 390 -9.73 -29.68 12.08
N GLN A 391 -9.17 -30.09 13.23
CA GLN A 391 -8.98 -31.50 13.58
C GLN A 391 -10.26 -32.17 14.11
N GLU A 392 -11.27 -31.39 14.50
CA GLU A 392 -12.58 -31.91 14.92
C GLU A 392 -13.50 -32.20 13.72
N ILE A 393 -13.14 -31.72 12.52
CA ILE A 393 -13.91 -31.96 11.31
C ILE A 393 -13.53 -33.36 10.78
N PRO A 394 -14.41 -34.37 10.86
CA PRO A 394 -14.13 -35.68 10.29
C PRO A 394 -13.93 -35.55 8.77
N LEU A 395 -12.91 -36.21 8.24
CA LEU A 395 -12.64 -36.23 6.80
C LEU A 395 -13.86 -36.75 6.05
N ASN A 396 -14.30 -36.02 5.02
CA ASN A 396 -15.40 -36.44 4.15
C ASN A 396 -14.94 -37.54 3.19
N ILE A 397 -14.80 -38.77 3.70
CA ILE A 397 -14.46 -39.95 2.92
C ILE A 397 -15.76 -40.53 2.36
N PRO A 398 -15.94 -40.57 1.02
CA PRO A 398 -17.15 -41.14 0.43
C PRO A 398 -17.34 -42.61 0.87
N ALA A 399 -18.52 -42.95 1.36
CA ALA A 399 -18.84 -44.31 1.75
C ALA A 399 -18.88 -45.23 0.52
N LYS A 400 -18.30 -46.42 0.63
CA LYS A 400 -18.38 -47.44 -0.43
C LYS A 400 -19.81 -47.98 -0.50
N SER A 401 -20.44 -47.84 -1.67
CA SER A 401 -21.80 -48.33 -1.91
C SER A 401 -21.83 -49.85 -2.01
N LYS A 402 -23.02 -50.44 -1.84
CA LYS A 402 -23.24 -51.87 -2.06
C LYS A 402 -22.85 -52.30 -3.49
N LEU A 403 -23.15 -51.46 -4.48
CA LEU A 403 -22.79 -51.68 -5.88
C LEU A 403 -21.27 -51.76 -6.08
N TYR A 404 -20.49 -50.94 -5.37
CA TYR A 404 -19.03 -51.04 -5.40
C TYR A 404 -18.55 -52.39 -4.85
N LEU A 405 -19.14 -52.87 -3.75
CA LEU A 405 -18.79 -54.18 -3.19
C LEU A 405 -19.13 -55.32 -4.14
N GLU A 406 -20.31 -55.29 -4.76
CA GLU A 406 -20.74 -56.28 -5.77
C GLU A 406 -19.82 -56.27 -7.01
N GLN A 407 -19.34 -55.10 -7.44
CA GLN A 407 -18.35 -55.00 -8.52
C GLN A 407 -17.00 -55.61 -8.12
N VAL A 408 -16.54 -55.40 -6.88
CA VAL A 408 -15.29 -55.99 -6.38
C VAL A 408 -15.38 -57.52 -6.34
N ASP A 409 -16.51 -58.07 -5.91
CA ASP A 409 -16.72 -59.53 -5.89
C ASP A 409 -16.76 -60.11 -7.32
N ARG A 410 -17.46 -59.44 -8.25
CA ARG A 410 -17.45 -59.81 -9.68
C ARG A 410 -16.03 -59.77 -10.29
N GLU A 411 -15.26 -58.73 -9.98
CA GLU A 411 -13.87 -58.59 -10.45
C GLU A 411 -12.98 -59.68 -9.87
N ARG A 412 -13.19 -60.06 -8.60
CA ARG A 412 -12.42 -61.14 -7.96
C ARG A 412 -12.66 -62.49 -8.64
N GLU A 413 -13.92 -62.83 -8.94
CA GLU A 413 -14.29 -64.10 -9.59
C GLU A 413 -13.84 -64.18 -11.05
N ASN A 414 -13.95 -63.07 -11.81
CA ASN A 414 -13.75 -63.05 -13.27
C ASN A 414 -12.51 -62.27 -13.74
N SER A 415 -11.57 -61.98 -12.85
CA SER A 415 -10.37 -61.14 -13.09
C SER A 415 -9.61 -61.50 -14.38
N ILE A 416 -9.37 -62.80 -14.62
CA ILE A 416 -8.59 -63.29 -15.76
C ILE A 416 -9.29 -62.98 -17.09
N GLN A 417 -10.61 -63.14 -17.16
CA GLN A 417 -11.38 -62.88 -18.37
C GLN A 417 -11.45 -61.37 -18.65
N MET A 418 -11.68 -60.55 -17.62
CA MET A 418 -11.70 -59.09 -17.74
C MET A 418 -10.35 -58.54 -18.22
N TYR A 419 -9.24 -59.04 -17.67
CA TYR A 419 -7.90 -58.64 -18.10
C TYR A 419 -7.61 -59.01 -19.57
N LYS A 420 -7.97 -60.23 -19.99
CA LYS A 420 -7.80 -60.67 -21.39
C LYS A 420 -8.66 -59.83 -22.35
N GLY A 421 -9.90 -59.50 -21.96
CA GLY A 421 -10.78 -58.61 -22.71
C GLY A 421 -10.18 -57.22 -22.87
N PHE A 422 -9.72 -56.62 -21.77
CA PHE A 422 -9.06 -55.32 -21.77
C PHE A 422 -7.83 -55.29 -22.68
N LEU A 423 -6.95 -56.30 -22.63
CA LEU A 423 -5.78 -56.37 -23.52
C LEU A 423 -6.18 -56.43 -25.00
N ARG A 424 -7.18 -57.23 -25.34
CA ARG A 424 -7.68 -57.34 -26.72
C ARG A 424 -8.22 -55.98 -27.22
N ASP A 425 -9.02 -55.31 -26.40
CA ASP A 425 -9.61 -54.02 -26.75
C ASP A 425 -8.57 -52.91 -26.82
N LEU A 426 -7.58 -52.93 -25.91
CA LEU A 426 -6.47 -51.99 -25.90
C LEU A 426 -5.55 -52.15 -27.12
N ILE A 427 -5.31 -53.38 -27.58
CA ILE A 427 -4.57 -53.60 -28.83
C ILE A 427 -5.39 -53.11 -30.03
N SER A 428 -6.69 -53.41 -30.04
CA SER A 428 -7.61 -52.96 -31.10
C SER A 428 -7.66 -51.43 -31.19
N ILE A 429 -7.77 -50.72 -30.06
CA ILE A 429 -7.81 -49.26 -30.06
C ILE A 429 -6.47 -48.67 -30.49
N LYS A 430 -5.32 -49.20 -30.02
CA LYS A 430 -3.98 -48.78 -30.46
C LYS A 430 -3.80 -48.94 -31.97
N LEU A 431 -4.28 -50.04 -32.53
CA LEU A 431 -4.19 -50.29 -33.96
C LEU A 431 -5.10 -49.35 -34.74
N ARG A 432 -6.33 -49.10 -34.28
CA ARG A 432 -7.25 -48.13 -34.91
C ARG A 432 -6.72 -46.71 -34.86
N THR A 433 -6.17 -46.29 -33.71
CA THR A 433 -5.58 -44.95 -33.57
C THR A 433 -4.34 -44.80 -34.45
N ALA A 434 -3.45 -45.80 -34.49
CA ALA A 434 -2.29 -45.78 -35.38
C ALA A 434 -2.69 -45.74 -36.87
N LYS A 435 -3.71 -46.50 -37.28
CA LYS A 435 -4.25 -46.45 -38.65
C LYS A 435 -4.86 -45.09 -38.99
N ALA A 436 -5.64 -44.52 -38.07
CA ALA A 436 -6.23 -43.19 -38.27
C ALA A 436 -5.15 -42.10 -38.32
N PHE A 437 -4.14 -42.18 -37.46
CA PHE A 437 -3.01 -41.26 -37.43
C PHE A 437 -2.17 -41.34 -38.71
N ALA A 438 -1.82 -42.55 -39.17
CA ALA A 438 -1.10 -42.75 -40.42
C ALA A 438 -1.92 -42.29 -41.64
N LYS A 439 -3.26 -42.44 -41.60
CA LYS A 439 -4.13 -41.89 -42.64
C LYS A 439 -4.04 -40.35 -42.66
N ILE A 440 -4.09 -39.69 -41.51
CA ILE A 440 -3.97 -38.23 -41.38
C ILE A 440 -2.59 -37.76 -41.86
N GLU A 441 -1.48 -38.41 -41.47
CA GLU A 441 -0.14 -38.05 -41.97
C GLU A 441 -0.01 -38.19 -43.49
N ASN A 442 -0.73 -39.15 -44.10
CA ASN A 442 -0.71 -39.35 -45.56
C ASN A 442 -1.67 -38.43 -46.33
N THR A 443 -2.80 -37.99 -45.75
CA THR A 443 -3.79 -37.12 -46.41
C THR A 443 -3.58 -35.64 -46.13
N ASP A 444 -3.29 -35.30 -44.87
CA ASP A 444 -2.95 -33.95 -44.46
C ASP A 444 -1.43 -33.89 -44.36
N SER A 445 -0.81 -33.14 -45.27
CA SER A 445 0.57 -32.71 -45.12
C SER A 445 0.66 -31.76 -43.92
N ASN A 446 0.51 -32.26 -42.70
CA ASN A 446 1.14 -31.69 -41.51
C ASN A 446 2.64 -31.95 -41.64
N SER A 447 3.24 -31.40 -42.71
CA SER A 447 4.67 -31.31 -42.79
C SER A 447 5.06 -30.43 -41.61
N LYS A 448 5.72 -31.02 -40.61
CA LYS A 448 6.57 -30.26 -39.68
C LYS A 448 7.60 -29.55 -40.56
N SER A 449 7.26 -28.37 -41.09
CA SER A 449 8.19 -27.58 -41.86
C SER A 449 9.35 -27.27 -40.92
N THR A 450 10.53 -27.75 -41.29
CA THR A 450 11.78 -27.49 -40.59
C THR A 450 12.00 -25.97 -40.52
N GLY A 451 11.61 -25.37 -39.39
CA GLY A 451 11.93 -23.98 -39.05
C GLY A 451 10.80 -23.17 -38.40
N CYS A 452 9.52 -23.45 -38.70
CA CYS A 452 8.41 -22.61 -38.20
C CYS A 452 7.32 -23.43 -37.51
N ASN A 453 7.27 -23.31 -36.17
CA ASN A 453 6.22 -23.89 -35.34
C ASN A 453 5.13 -22.85 -35.10
N VAL A 454 4.11 -22.89 -35.93
CA VAL A 454 3.01 -21.92 -35.91
C VAL A 454 1.74 -22.61 -35.47
N ARG A 455 0.94 -21.96 -34.61
CA ARG A 455 -0.44 -22.37 -34.28
C ARG A 455 -1.38 -21.41 -34.98
N MET A 456 -2.35 -21.97 -35.68
CA MET A 456 -3.44 -21.24 -36.32
C MET A 456 -4.75 -21.59 -35.63
N SER A 457 -5.53 -20.58 -35.28
CA SER A 457 -6.94 -20.70 -34.91
C SER A 457 -7.76 -19.81 -35.81
N ALA A 458 -8.83 -20.36 -36.37
CA ALA A 458 -9.70 -19.65 -37.29
C ALA A 458 -11.14 -19.76 -36.83
N TYR A 459 -11.87 -18.65 -36.86
CA TYR A 459 -13.30 -18.62 -36.58
C TYR A 459 -14.03 -17.68 -37.53
N VAL A 460 -15.29 -17.98 -37.82
CA VAL A 460 -16.14 -17.20 -38.73
C VAL A 460 -16.93 -16.18 -37.92
N GLN A 461 -16.95 -14.93 -38.38
CA GLN A 461 -17.74 -13.85 -37.83
C GLN A 461 -18.64 -13.26 -38.93
N GLY A 462 -19.95 -13.18 -38.67
CA GLY A 462 -20.94 -12.67 -39.62
C GLY A 462 -22.11 -13.65 -39.80
N LEU A 463 -23.31 -13.10 -39.98
CA LEU A 463 -24.55 -13.86 -40.20
C LEU A 463 -25.22 -13.53 -41.55
N GLY A 464 -24.71 -12.53 -42.27
CA GLY A 464 -25.26 -12.06 -43.54
C GLY A 464 -24.49 -12.58 -44.77
N PRO A 465 -24.73 -12.00 -45.96
CA PRO A 465 -24.11 -12.45 -47.21
C PRO A 465 -22.59 -12.21 -47.26
N ILE A 466 -22.04 -11.48 -46.29
CA ILE A 466 -20.60 -11.25 -46.14
C ILE A 466 -20.13 -11.85 -44.81
N PHE A 467 -19.32 -12.89 -44.89
CA PHE A 467 -18.64 -13.53 -43.76
C PHE A 467 -17.21 -13.00 -43.63
N SER A 468 -16.76 -12.77 -42.40
CA SER A 468 -15.36 -12.46 -42.10
C SER A 468 -14.73 -13.64 -41.36
N ILE A 469 -13.77 -14.32 -41.98
CA ILE A 469 -12.94 -15.31 -41.31
C ILE A 469 -11.83 -14.58 -40.56
N VAL A 470 -11.81 -14.72 -39.24
CA VAL A 470 -10.73 -14.21 -38.39
C VAL A 470 -9.69 -15.32 -38.24
N LEU A 471 -8.50 -15.08 -38.78
CA LEU A 471 -7.32 -15.92 -38.62
C LEU A 471 -6.45 -15.36 -37.52
N GLU A 472 -6.27 -16.14 -36.45
CA GLU A 472 -5.28 -15.87 -35.41
C GLU A 472 -4.10 -16.83 -35.58
N VAL A 473 -2.91 -16.26 -35.71
CA VAL A 473 -1.67 -17.00 -35.94
C VAL A 473 -0.67 -16.64 -34.85
N GLU A 474 -0.14 -17.66 -34.18
CA GLU A 474 0.80 -17.54 -33.06
C GLU A 474 2.07 -18.34 -33.37
N ASN A 475 3.23 -17.71 -33.24
CA ASN A 475 4.51 -18.42 -33.33
C ASN A 475 4.85 -19.03 -31.96
N ILE A 476 4.90 -20.36 -31.90
CA ILE A 476 5.28 -21.16 -30.72
C ILE A 476 6.76 -21.58 -30.81
N GLY A 477 7.43 -21.31 -31.93
CA GLY A 477 8.86 -21.51 -32.10
C GLY A 477 9.69 -20.58 -31.22
N LYS A 478 10.99 -20.90 -31.09
CA LYS A 478 11.98 -20.00 -30.46
C LYS A 478 12.50 -18.94 -31.43
N ASP A 479 12.48 -19.27 -32.72
CA ASP A 479 13.00 -18.40 -33.78
C ASP A 479 11.88 -17.57 -34.42
N ILE A 480 12.28 -16.44 -34.96
CA ILE A 480 11.41 -15.54 -35.70
C ILE A 480 11.01 -16.19 -37.03
N CYS A 481 9.71 -16.17 -37.34
CA CYS A 481 9.18 -16.67 -38.61
C CYS A 481 8.81 -15.51 -39.54
N SER A 482 9.41 -15.46 -40.72
CA SER A 482 9.15 -14.45 -41.75
C SER A 482 8.51 -15.05 -43.01
N ASP A 483 7.83 -14.19 -43.79
CA ASP A 483 7.26 -14.51 -45.10
C ASP A 483 6.20 -15.63 -45.09
N ILE A 484 5.23 -15.51 -44.18
CA ILE A 484 4.05 -16.37 -44.11
C ILE A 484 2.92 -15.74 -44.91
N ARG A 485 2.46 -16.48 -45.91
CA ARG A 485 1.36 -16.11 -46.80
C ARG A 485 0.15 -16.98 -46.52
N VAL A 486 -1.04 -16.40 -46.69
CA VAL A 486 -2.29 -17.13 -46.52
C VAL A 486 -2.84 -17.48 -47.91
N GLY A 487 -3.01 -18.79 -48.15
CA GLY A 487 -3.75 -19.32 -49.28
C GLY A 487 -5.11 -19.84 -48.81
N TYR A 488 -6.09 -19.87 -49.72
CA TYR A 488 -7.41 -20.45 -49.44
C TYR A 488 -7.92 -21.20 -50.67
N SER A 489 -8.69 -22.27 -50.43
CA SER A 489 -9.37 -23.07 -51.45
C SER A 489 -10.84 -23.20 -51.07
N TYR A 490 -11.70 -22.81 -52.01
CA TYR A 490 -13.15 -22.74 -51.89
C TYR A 490 -13.80 -23.07 -53.23
N ASP A 491 -15.07 -23.45 -53.24
CA ASP A 491 -15.86 -23.61 -54.46
C ASP A 491 -16.26 -22.22 -55.01
N PRO A 492 -15.79 -21.83 -56.21
CA PRO A 492 -16.10 -20.52 -56.80
C PRO A 492 -17.57 -20.35 -57.19
N SER A 493 -18.37 -21.42 -57.22
CA SER A 493 -19.81 -21.34 -57.46
C SER A 493 -20.59 -20.84 -56.23
N LEU A 494 -20.09 -21.09 -55.02
CA LEU A 494 -20.77 -20.81 -53.76
C LEU A 494 -20.26 -19.54 -53.05
N PHE A 495 -18.96 -19.26 -53.16
CA PHE A 495 -18.34 -18.12 -52.46
C PHE A 495 -17.50 -17.27 -53.39
N LYS A 496 -17.43 -15.96 -53.10
CA LYS A 496 -16.51 -15.01 -53.74
C LYS A 496 -15.65 -14.34 -52.67
N VAL A 497 -14.33 -14.54 -52.72
CA VAL A 497 -13.42 -13.88 -51.77
C VAL A 497 -13.17 -12.43 -52.20
N LEU A 498 -13.38 -11.49 -51.28
CA LEU A 498 -13.15 -10.06 -51.51
C LEU A 498 -11.71 -9.65 -51.16
N THR A 499 -11.06 -10.37 -50.24
CA THR A 499 -9.69 -10.05 -49.79
C THR A 499 -8.62 -10.64 -50.71
N GLN A 500 -7.87 -9.77 -51.39
CA GLN A 500 -6.75 -10.17 -52.24
C GLN A 500 -5.44 -10.23 -51.43
N LYS A 501 -4.71 -11.34 -51.54
CA LYS A 501 -3.32 -11.57 -51.04
C LYS A 501 -3.04 -11.09 -49.61
N LEU A 502 -3.16 -11.99 -48.64
CA LEU A 502 -2.81 -11.74 -47.25
C LEU A 502 -1.40 -12.24 -46.91
N TYR A 503 -0.62 -11.35 -46.29
CA TYR A 503 0.72 -11.65 -45.77
C TYR A 503 0.77 -11.30 -44.29
N PHE A 504 1.27 -12.20 -43.46
CA PHE A 504 1.57 -11.87 -42.07
C PHE A 504 2.87 -11.06 -42.00
N PRO A 505 2.96 -10.07 -41.10
CA PRO A 505 4.24 -9.49 -40.74
C PRO A 505 5.12 -10.56 -40.08
N VAL A 506 6.38 -10.21 -39.83
CA VAL A 506 7.32 -11.07 -39.12
C VAL A 506 6.71 -11.52 -37.78
N LEU A 507 6.52 -12.84 -37.61
CA LEU A 507 5.89 -13.43 -36.42
C LEU A 507 6.94 -13.61 -35.32
N VAL A 508 6.87 -12.77 -34.30
CA VAL A 508 7.69 -12.89 -33.09
C VAL A 508 7.10 -13.99 -32.18
N PRO A 509 7.95 -14.84 -31.58
CA PRO A 509 7.52 -15.84 -30.61
C PRO A 509 6.61 -15.28 -29.50
N GLY A 510 5.50 -15.97 -29.23
CA GLY A 510 4.56 -15.64 -28.14
C GLY A 510 3.58 -14.49 -28.42
N LEU A 511 3.63 -13.85 -29.59
CA LEU A 511 2.64 -12.86 -30.02
C LEU A 511 1.59 -13.49 -30.93
N LYS A 512 0.33 -13.05 -30.75
CA LYS A 512 -0.81 -13.43 -31.57
C LYS A 512 -1.09 -12.38 -32.62
N TYR A 513 -1.09 -12.77 -33.88
CA TYR A 513 -1.36 -11.91 -35.01
C TYR A 513 -2.72 -12.25 -35.60
N LYS A 514 -3.57 -11.24 -35.82
CA LYS A 514 -4.91 -11.43 -36.37
C LYS A 514 -5.02 -10.87 -37.78
N GLN A 515 -5.63 -11.62 -38.68
CA GLN A 515 -5.98 -11.16 -40.02
C GLN A 515 -7.40 -11.57 -40.39
N LEU A 516 -8.03 -10.76 -41.23
CA LEU A 516 -9.42 -10.90 -41.63
C LEU A 516 -9.48 -11.26 -43.11
N ILE A 517 -10.22 -12.33 -43.45
CA ILE A 517 -10.59 -12.66 -44.82
C ILE A 517 -12.08 -12.40 -44.98
N SER A 518 -12.46 -11.49 -45.86
CA SER A 518 -13.85 -11.22 -46.21
C SER A 518 -14.29 -12.12 -47.38
N LEU A 519 -15.36 -12.86 -47.16
CA LEU A 519 -16.01 -13.78 -48.09
C LEU A 519 -17.44 -13.32 -48.34
N GLN A 520 -17.88 -13.35 -49.60
CA GLN A 520 -19.27 -13.14 -49.96
C GLN A 520 -19.90 -14.49 -50.36
N SER A 521 -21.05 -14.83 -49.77
CA SER A 521 -21.84 -16.00 -50.17
C SER A 521 -22.71 -15.66 -51.39
N LEU A 522 -22.69 -16.51 -52.42
CA LEU A 522 -23.49 -16.38 -53.64
C LEU A 522 -24.72 -17.30 -53.63
N GLN A 523 -24.64 -18.41 -52.92
CA GLN A 523 -25.73 -19.35 -52.65
C GLN A 523 -25.65 -19.71 -51.17
N GLY A 524 -26.76 -19.62 -50.42
CA GLY A 524 -26.81 -19.79 -48.97
C GLY A 524 -26.52 -21.20 -48.42
N ALA A 525 -25.70 -21.99 -49.10
CA ALA A 525 -25.29 -23.34 -48.69
C ALA A 525 -24.08 -23.31 -47.74
N SER A 526 -24.05 -24.23 -46.77
CA SER A 526 -22.90 -24.43 -45.89
C SER A 526 -21.83 -25.30 -46.58
N GLU A 527 -20.60 -24.81 -46.66
CA GLU A 527 -19.46 -25.56 -47.18
C GLU A 527 -18.18 -25.32 -46.36
N ASN A 528 -17.23 -26.23 -46.49
CA ASN A 528 -15.93 -26.13 -45.85
C ASN A 528 -14.95 -25.36 -46.72
N VAL A 529 -14.50 -24.19 -46.26
CA VAL A 529 -13.38 -23.46 -46.86
C VAL A 529 -12.08 -23.92 -46.22
N ARG A 530 -11.09 -24.25 -47.06
CA ARG A 530 -9.75 -24.63 -46.62
C ARG A 530 -8.84 -23.42 -46.62
N VAL A 531 -8.21 -23.13 -45.50
CA VAL A 531 -7.20 -22.07 -45.36
C VAL A 531 -5.84 -22.71 -45.09
N PHE A 532 -4.81 -22.26 -45.81
CA PHE A 532 -3.46 -22.79 -45.75
C PHE A 532 -2.46 -21.69 -45.44
N LEU A 533 -1.54 -21.93 -44.51
CA LEU A 533 -0.37 -21.08 -44.29
C LEU A 533 0.79 -21.61 -45.13
N ILE A 534 1.37 -20.76 -45.97
CA ILE A 534 2.45 -21.11 -46.91
C ILE A 534 3.68 -20.26 -46.56
N THR A 535 4.86 -20.87 -46.56
CA THR A 535 6.14 -20.14 -46.45
C THR A 535 6.84 -20.15 -47.78
N SER A 536 7.67 -19.15 -48.07
CA SER A 536 8.48 -19.14 -49.30
C SER A 536 9.51 -20.27 -49.40
N LYS A 537 9.83 -20.91 -48.27
CA LYS A 537 10.82 -22.00 -48.20
C LYS A 537 10.26 -23.38 -48.55
N SER A 538 8.93 -23.56 -48.53
CA SER A 538 8.29 -24.86 -48.81
C SER A 538 7.12 -24.73 -49.77
N VAL A 539 7.02 -25.68 -50.72
CA VAL A 539 5.87 -25.78 -51.65
C VAL A 539 4.65 -26.39 -50.93
N LEU A 540 4.88 -27.12 -49.83
CA LEU A 540 3.83 -27.67 -48.98
C LEU A 540 3.37 -26.64 -47.93
N PRO A 541 2.06 -26.61 -47.60
CA PRO A 541 1.54 -25.73 -46.57
C PRO A 541 2.05 -26.13 -45.18
N VAL A 542 2.41 -25.14 -44.36
CA VAL A 542 2.87 -25.31 -42.96
C VAL A 542 1.74 -25.80 -42.07
N MET A 543 0.53 -25.27 -42.28
CA MET A 543 -0.66 -25.66 -41.55
C MET A 543 -1.88 -25.47 -42.43
N THR A 544 -2.84 -26.37 -42.28
CA THR A 544 -4.14 -26.33 -42.96
C THR A 544 -5.26 -26.27 -41.93
N ALA A 545 -6.24 -25.40 -42.12
CA ALA A 545 -7.46 -25.35 -41.32
C ALA A 545 -8.67 -25.51 -42.22
N PHE A 546 -9.60 -26.36 -41.78
CA PHE A 546 -10.89 -26.54 -42.41
C PHE A 546 -11.91 -25.73 -41.61
N ILE A 547 -12.58 -24.79 -42.27
CA ILE A 547 -13.51 -23.87 -41.64
C ILE A 547 -14.86 -24.10 -42.29
N ASN A 548 -15.81 -24.60 -41.49
CA ASN A 548 -17.19 -24.75 -41.95
C ASN A 548 -17.89 -23.39 -41.90
N ILE A 549 -18.33 -22.89 -43.05
CA ILE A 549 -19.08 -21.64 -43.14
C ILE A 549 -20.56 -21.95 -42.92
N PRO A 550 -21.23 -21.29 -41.96
CA PRO A 550 -22.65 -21.50 -41.73
C PRO A 550 -23.48 -21.06 -42.95
N PRO A 551 -24.69 -21.61 -43.15
CA PRO A 551 -25.57 -21.17 -44.22
C PRO A 551 -25.95 -19.69 -44.03
N CYS A 552 -26.12 -18.96 -45.14
CA CYS A 552 -26.51 -17.55 -45.11
C CYS A 552 -28.02 -17.45 -44.81
N GLU A 553 -28.40 -16.63 -43.83
CA GLU A 553 -29.82 -16.47 -43.43
C GLU A 553 -30.60 -15.49 -44.33
N GLU A 554 -29.91 -14.66 -45.14
CA GLU A 554 -30.52 -13.70 -46.06
C GLU A 554 -30.00 -13.94 -47.49
N THR A 555 -30.91 -14.16 -48.45
CA THR A 555 -30.63 -14.26 -49.90
C THR A 555 -30.49 -12.91 -50.57
#